data_AF-A0A8R7V1G6-F1
#
_entry.id   AF-A0A8R7V1G6-F1
#
_cell.length_a   1.000
_cell.length_b   1.000
_cell.length_c   1.000
_cell.angle_alpha   90.00
_cell.angle_beta   90.00
_cell.angle_gamma   90.00
#
_symmetry.space_group_name_H-M   'P 1'
#
loop_
_entity.id
_entity.type
_entity.pdbx_description
1 polymer ?
#
loop_
_entity_poly.entity_id
_entity_poly.type
_entity_poly.pdbx_seq_one_letter_code
_entity_poly.pdbx_strand_id
1 'polypeptide(L)'
;MEPRKVMDTMLVSRVRILYIRSLLARSPELQSIKVSPIERFLEKSNSTSRSRGSSRGSSPGRSPGYHHDHGSRVALMDENVHGFKVNIKQEKKSKFSSIVLKLRGIEEETWRQHVTGGKLREITEEAKAFAIGNKALAALFVHTPAGELQRQIRAWLAENFDFLSVTGGDVAGGTTGQLELLSTAIMDGWMAGLGTAQPPSTDALGQLLSEYSKRVYTSQLQHLKDIAGTLATEEADDPVHVSKLRSALESVDHKRRKIMQQMRIDTALLTKEEGGSPIRNPPTAAEDARLASLISLDNILKQVKEVIKQSSTRPLRKSKKKALLESLDDLLAQMPSLLDIDHPCAQKQITDARNAVESLQEDPDDPAPDPNSNSNTLGESEVSQWNVLQFNTGTTAPFIIKCGANSSCELVIKADQRVQEPKGGEVIRVVPRPSVLAEMGFEEMKGVFEQLPEAVSLLALARSADGTRARYSRLYRTLASKVPALKEIVAEMERGGVFKDVRS
;
A
#
# COMPACT_ATOMS: atom_id res chain seq x y z
N MET A 1 19.40 -22.23 35.05
CA MET A 1 18.59 -21.28 34.25
C MET A 1 19.08 -19.89 34.60
N GLU A 2 19.71 -19.17 33.67
CA GLU A 2 20.02 -17.75 33.90
C GLU A 2 18.71 -17.00 34.18
N PRO A 3 18.64 -16.16 35.24
CA PRO A 3 17.50 -15.28 35.41
C PRO A 3 17.45 -14.39 34.16
N ARG A 4 16.39 -14.51 33.36
CA ARG A 4 16.14 -13.60 32.23
C ARG A 4 16.33 -12.18 32.77
N LYS A 5 17.35 -11.45 32.28
CA LYS A 5 17.62 -10.07 32.69
C LYS A 5 16.33 -9.27 32.52
N VAL A 6 15.70 -8.92 33.63
CA VAL A 6 14.54 -8.03 33.64
C VAL A 6 15.05 -6.71 33.07
N MET A 7 14.48 -6.28 31.95
CA MET A 7 14.87 -5.03 31.31
C MET A 7 14.54 -3.88 32.25
N ASP A 8 15.45 -2.91 32.36
CA ASP A 8 15.22 -1.71 33.16
C ASP A 8 14.02 -0.94 32.59
N THR A 9 12.93 -0.88 33.35
CA THR A 9 11.67 -0.23 32.95
C THR A 9 11.86 1.26 32.70
N MET A 10 12.78 1.93 33.39
CA MET A 10 13.08 3.35 33.13
C MET A 10 13.78 3.53 31.79
N LEU A 11 14.73 2.65 31.45
CA LEU A 11 15.38 2.67 30.15
C LEU A 11 14.37 2.41 29.03
N VAL A 12 13.48 1.42 29.21
CA VAL A 12 12.38 1.12 28.28
C VAL A 12 11.53 2.37 28.05
N SER A 13 11.10 3.04 29.12
CA SER A 13 10.29 4.25 29.01
C SER A 13 11.00 5.36 28.27
N ARG A 14 12.28 5.65 28.60
CA ARG A 14 13.06 6.70 27.93
C ARG A 14 13.17 6.45 26.43
N VAL A 15 13.51 5.23 26.03
CA VAL A 15 13.64 4.87 24.61
C VAL A 15 12.30 4.98 23.90
N ARG A 16 11.20 4.48 24.49
CA ARG A 16 9.86 4.56 23.90
C ARG A 16 9.36 5.99 23.80
N ILE A 17 9.56 6.82 24.82
CA ILE A 17 9.21 8.24 24.79
C ILE A 17 9.93 8.96 23.64
N LEU A 18 11.23 8.73 23.47
CA LEU A 18 12.01 9.31 22.37
C LEU A 18 11.50 8.83 21.00
N TYR A 19 11.18 7.55 20.88
CA TYR A 19 10.61 6.99 19.66
C TYR A 19 9.24 7.61 19.32
N ILE A 20 8.32 7.68 20.29
CA ILE A 20 6.99 8.26 20.06
C ILE A 20 7.11 9.77 19.78
N ARG A 21 8.01 10.50 20.44
CA ARG A 21 8.28 11.91 20.11
C ARG A 21 8.80 12.11 18.68
N SER A 22 9.64 11.20 18.20
CA SER A 22 10.07 11.19 16.79
C SER A 22 8.90 11.00 15.84
N LEU A 23 7.92 10.14 16.20
CA LEU A 23 6.67 10.01 15.45
C LEU A 23 5.83 11.29 15.51
N LEU A 24 5.66 11.91 16.68
CA LEU A 24 4.94 13.19 16.82
C LEU A 24 5.52 14.29 15.92
N ALA A 25 6.84 14.38 15.82
CA ALA A 25 7.51 15.37 14.98
C ALA A 25 7.21 15.18 13.48
N ARG A 26 6.85 13.96 13.06
CA ARG A 26 6.63 13.59 11.67
C ARG A 26 5.15 13.47 11.28
N SER A 27 4.24 13.53 12.25
CA SER A 27 2.81 13.30 12.05
C SER A 27 1.98 14.47 12.58
N PRO A 28 1.52 15.38 11.71
CA PRO A 28 0.76 16.58 12.13
C PRO A 28 -0.54 16.21 12.87
N GLU A 29 -1.13 15.06 12.59
CA GLU A 29 -2.37 14.62 13.20
C GLU A 29 -2.21 14.30 14.68
N LEU A 30 -1.02 13.91 15.09
CA LEU A 30 -0.70 13.65 16.49
C LEU A 30 -0.31 14.94 17.23
N GLN A 31 0.19 15.96 16.55
CA GLN A 31 0.51 17.26 17.15
C GLN A 31 -0.74 18.00 17.62
N SER A 32 -1.89 17.74 17.00
CA SER A 32 -3.18 18.33 17.39
C SER A 32 -3.77 17.77 18.69
N ILE A 33 -3.16 16.73 19.27
CA ILE A 33 -3.69 16.06 20.46
C ILE A 33 -3.50 16.98 21.68
N LYS A 34 -4.62 17.36 22.31
CA LYS A 34 -4.60 18.07 23.58
C LYS A 34 -4.33 17.08 24.71
N VAL A 35 -3.35 17.40 25.56
CA VAL A 35 -2.99 16.59 26.72
C VAL A 35 -3.40 17.30 28.00
N SER A 36 -3.89 16.54 28.98
CA SER A 36 -4.22 17.05 30.31
C SER A 36 -2.98 17.69 30.95
N PRO A 37 -3.14 18.85 31.61
CA PRO A 37 -2.02 19.49 32.29
C PRO A 37 -1.64 18.71 33.54
N ILE A 38 -0.42 18.90 34.02
CA ILE A 38 0.19 18.04 35.05
C ILE A 38 -0.56 18.06 36.39
N GLU A 39 -1.25 19.16 36.70
CA GLU A 39 -1.97 19.34 37.96
C GLU A 39 -3.12 18.35 38.09
N ARG A 40 -3.67 17.86 36.96
CA ARG A 40 -4.69 16.79 36.98
C ARG A 40 -4.14 15.44 37.43
N PHE A 41 -2.83 15.25 37.39
CA PHE A 41 -2.16 14.04 37.82
C PHE A 41 -1.59 14.12 39.23
N LEU A 42 -1.75 15.24 39.94
CA LEU A 42 -1.20 15.46 41.28
C LEU A 42 -2.31 15.84 42.27
N GLU A 43 -2.38 15.13 43.39
CA GLU A 43 -3.37 15.34 44.45
C GLU A 43 -2.70 15.53 45.82
N LYS A 44 -3.21 16.47 46.62
CA LYS A 44 -2.80 16.63 48.02
C LYS A 44 -3.57 15.66 48.92
N SER A 45 -2.88 14.86 49.74
CA SER A 45 -3.52 13.80 50.55
C SER A 45 -4.59 14.27 51.55
N ASN A 46 -4.64 15.56 51.87
CA ASN A 46 -5.61 16.16 52.81
C ASN A 46 -6.84 16.78 52.14
N SER A 47 -6.95 16.77 50.80
CA SER A 47 -8.20 17.14 50.13
C SER A 47 -9.17 15.95 50.17
N THR A 48 -9.74 15.70 51.34
CA THR A 48 -11.02 14.97 51.41
C THR A 48 -12.00 15.75 50.55
N SER A 49 -12.35 15.14 49.41
CA SER A 49 -13.59 15.35 48.69
C SER A 49 -14.69 15.96 49.56
N ARG A 50 -14.94 17.25 49.37
CA ARG A 50 -16.28 17.83 49.47
C ARG A 50 -16.89 17.84 48.06
N SER A 51 -16.84 16.71 47.34
CA SER A 51 -17.76 16.50 46.24
C SER A 51 -19.12 16.19 46.83
N ARG A 52 -19.97 17.22 46.93
CA ARG A 52 -21.41 17.08 47.16
C ARG A 52 -22.05 16.41 45.95
N GLY A 53 -21.89 15.10 45.83
CA GLY A 53 -22.70 14.25 44.96
C GLY A 53 -23.97 13.84 45.71
N SER A 54 -25.01 14.65 45.60
CA SER A 54 -26.36 14.25 45.99
C SER A 54 -26.90 13.26 44.96
N SER A 55 -26.94 11.98 45.29
CA SER A 55 -27.87 11.03 44.67
C SER A 55 -28.31 10.00 45.70
N ARG A 56 -29.42 10.33 46.37
CA ARG A 56 -30.32 9.36 47.00
C ARG A 56 -30.82 8.40 45.91
N GLY A 57 -30.82 7.10 46.18
CA GLY A 57 -31.61 6.14 45.41
C GLY A 57 -30.90 4.83 45.10
N SER A 58 -30.66 4.01 46.13
CA SER A 58 -30.40 2.58 45.94
C SER A 58 -31.74 1.89 45.62
N SER A 59 -31.82 1.18 44.50
CA SER A 59 -32.81 0.13 44.27
C SER A 59 -32.14 -1.02 43.51
N PRO A 60 -32.26 -2.28 43.96
CA PRO A 60 -31.62 -3.42 43.33
C PRO A 60 -32.56 -4.04 42.28
N GLY A 61 -32.06 -4.22 41.05
CA GLY A 61 -32.68 -5.11 40.07
C GLY A 61 -32.88 -4.49 38.69
N ARG A 62 -31.96 -4.81 37.76
CA ARG A 62 -32.29 -5.16 36.37
C ARG A 62 -31.03 -5.64 35.63
N SER A 63 -31.19 -6.75 34.92
CA SER A 63 -30.23 -7.49 34.10
C SER A 63 -29.71 -6.69 32.90
N PRO A 64 -28.59 -7.08 32.25
CA PRO A 64 -27.99 -6.31 31.18
C PRO A 64 -28.75 -6.52 29.86
N GLY A 65 -29.41 -5.46 29.37
CA GLY A 65 -30.04 -5.41 28.05
C GLY A 65 -29.14 -4.65 27.07
N TYR A 66 -28.71 -5.35 26.01
CA TYR A 66 -28.12 -4.76 24.82
C TYR A 66 -29.10 -3.78 24.16
N HIS A 67 -28.67 -2.54 23.89
CA HIS A 67 -29.14 -1.76 22.74
C HIS A 67 -28.09 -0.71 22.32
N HIS A 68 -27.74 -0.79 21.05
CA HIS A 68 -27.03 0.24 20.27
C HIS A 68 -27.82 1.55 20.25
N ASP A 69 -27.14 2.70 20.36
CA ASP A 69 -27.40 3.78 19.41
C ASP A 69 -26.21 4.75 19.22
N HIS A 70 -26.22 5.36 18.04
CA HIS A 70 -25.24 6.22 17.41
C HIS A 70 -25.00 7.57 18.11
N GLY A 71 -23.73 7.94 18.25
CA GLY A 71 -23.32 9.27 18.68
C GLY A 71 -21.85 9.53 18.37
N SER A 72 -21.54 9.84 17.12
CA SER A 72 -20.23 10.36 16.70
C SER A 72 -20.01 11.74 17.32
N ARG A 73 -19.32 11.80 18.46
CA ARG A 73 -18.74 13.03 19.01
C ARG A 73 -17.67 12.67 20.06
N VAL A 74 -16.43 13.04 19.74
CA VAL A 74 -15.28 13.31 20.63
C VAL A 74 -15.54 13.00 22.11
N ALA A 75 -15.32 11.75 22.53
CA ALA A 75 -15.32 11.33 23.92
C ALA A 75 -14.04 10.54 24.19
N LEU A 76 -12.90 11.23 24.28
CA LEU A 76 -11.62 10.63 24.67
C LEU A 76 -11.00 11.32 25.90
N MET A 77 -11.72 12.21 26.57
CA MET A 77 -11.14 13.04 27.63
C MET A 77 -12.16 13.35 28.75
N ASP A 78 -12.85 12.33 29.24
CA ASP A 78 -13.48 12.42 30.57
C ASP A 78 -13.38 11.08 31.31
N GLU A 79 -12.18 10.49 31.30
CA GLU A 79 -11.82 9.62 32.41
C GLU A 79 -11.47 10.53 33.58
N ASN A 80 -12.23 10.44 34.67
CA ASN A 80 -11.82 10.99 35.97
C ASN A 80 -10.51 10.31 36.37
N VAL A 81 -9.38 10.83 35.90
CA VAL A 81 -8.05 10.43 36.32
C VAL A 81 -7.95 10.85 37.77
N HIS A 82 -7.97 9.86 38.66
CA HIS A 82 -7.62 10.10 40.06
C HIS A 82 -6.15 10.53 40.06
N GLY A 83 -5.80 11.64 40.70
CA GLY A 83 -4.44 12.13 40.71
C GLY A 83 -3.55 11.31 41.66
N PHE A 84 -2.25 11.36 41.40
CA PHE A 84 -1.24 10.78 42.27
C PHE A 84 -1.22 11.53 43.61
N LYS A 85 -1.50 10.82 44.70
CA LYS A 85 -1.58 11.42 46.04
C LYS A 85 -0.19 11.60 46.62
N VAL A 86 0.24 12.85 46.72
CA VAL A 86 1.54 13.21 47.32
C VAL A 86 1.38 13.36 48.84
N ASN A 87 1.78 12.33 49.59
CA ASN A 87 1.66 12.30 51.05
C ASN A 87 2.96 12.73 51.75
N ILE A 88 3.19 14.04 51.80
CA ILE A 88 4.29 14.63 52.53
C ILE A 88 3.73 15.22 53.82
N LYS A 89 3.79 14.46 54.92
CA LYS A 89 3.40 14.96 56.25
C LYS A 89 4.59 15.69 56.87
N GLN A 90 4.32 16.84 57.47
CA GLN A 90 5.15 17.35 58.57
C GLN A 90 4.99 16.38 59.74
N GLU A 91 6.06 15.70 60.18
CA GLU A 91 5.97 14.82 61.34
C GLU A 91 5.45 15.61 62.56
N LYS A 92 4.26 15.24 63.06
CA LYS A 92 3.73 15.83 64.28
C LYS A 92 4.63 15.42 65.44
N LYS A 93 5.03 16.39 66.26
CA LYS A 93 5.87 16.23 67.46
C LYS A 93 5.44 15.02 68.29
N SER A 94 6.12 13.89 68.13
CA SER A 94 5.99 12.76 69.05
C SER A 94 6.93 13.02 70.22
N LYS A 95 6.39 13.13 71.43
CA LYS A 95 7.20 13.39 72.63
C LYS A 95 8.30 12.32 72.81
N PHE A 96 8.05 11.10 72.36
CA PHE A 96 9.01 9.99 72.37
C PHE A 96 10.14 10.15 71.36
N SER A 97 9.90 10.71 70.17
CA SER A 97 10.97 10.90 69.18
C SER A 97 11.97 11.97 69.62
N SER A 98 11.49 13.04 70.27
CA SER A 98 12.36 14.11 70.81
C SER A 98 13.32 13.60 71.90
N ILE A 99 12.89 12.64 72.72
CA ILE A 99 13.69 12.07 73.80
C ILE A 99 14.76 11.14 73.25
N VAL A 100 14.40 10.30 72.27
CA VAL A 100 15.35 9.36 71.64
C VAL A 100 16.40 10.11 70.81
N LEU A 101 16.03 11.21 70.13
CA LEU A 101 16.96 12.06 69.39
C LEU A 101 17.97 12.77 70.33
N LYS A 102 17.49 13.28 71.47
CA LYS A 102 18.35 13.87 72.50
C LYS A 102 19.31 12.86 73.13
N LEU A 103 18.87 11.61 73.36
CA LEU A 103 19.73 10.53 73.85
C LEU A 103 20.82 10.09 72.86
N ARG A 104 20.59 10.28 71.56
CA ARG A 104 21.56 9.94 70.50
C ARG A 104 22.47 11.12 70.10
N GLY A 105 22.35 12.27 70.78
CA GLY A 105 23.17 13.46 70.48
C GLY A 105 22.86 14.13 69.14
N ILE A 106 21.65 13.92 68.62
CA ILE A 106 21.22 14.42 67.33
C ILE A 106 20.39 15.70 67.52
N GLU A 107 20.80 16.81 66.89
CA GLU A 107 20.06 18.07 66.91
C GLU A 107 18.65 17.92 66.32
N GLU A 108 17.66 18.38 67.08
CA GLU A 108 16.23 18.22 66.79
C GLU A 108 15.78 19.08 65.58
N GLU A 109 16.54 20.11 65.20
CA GLU A 109 16.22 20.99 64.06
C GLU A 109 16.62 20.41 62.71
N THR A 110 17.75 19.71 62.62
CA THR A 110 18.30 19.19 61.35
C THR A 110 17.47 18.03 60.80
N TRP A 111 16.86 17.22 61.66
CA TRP A 111 16.03 16.07 61.24
C TRP A 111 14.58 16.44 60.90
N ARG A 112 14.10 17.58 61.39
CA ARG A 112 12.69 18.01 61.24
C ARG A 112 12.32 18.48 59.83
N GLN A 113 13.32 18.78 59.00
CA GLN A 113 13.09 19.36 57.69
C GLN A 113 13.36 18.38 56.54
N HIS A 114 14.11 17.29 56.72
CA HIS A 114 14.61 16.47 55.61
C HIS A 114 13.74 15.23 55.33
N VAL A 115 13.30 15.08 54.07
CA VAL A 115 12.67 13.85 53.58
C VAL A 115 13.67 12.70 53.68
N THR A 116 13.36 11.67 54.47
CA THR A 116 14.26 10.52 54.64
C THR A 116 14.32 9.68 53.35
N GLY A 117 15.46 9.03 53.09
CA GLY A 117 15.62 8.15 51.92
C GLY A 117 14.58 7.02 51.86
N GLY A 118 14.12 6.54 53.01
CA GLY A 118 13.02 5.56 53.08
C GLY A 118 11.68 6.12 52.57
N LYS A 119 11.36 7.39 52.89
CA LYS A 119 10.15 8.06 52.41
C LYS A 119 10.23 8.38 50.92
N LEU A 120 11.40 8.78 50.42
CA LEU A 120 11.63 8.96 48.97
C LEU A 120 11.36 7.65 48.21
N ARG A 121 11.87 6.52 48.71
CA ARG A 121 11.62 5.20 48.10
C ARG A 121 10.14 4.84 48.09
N GLU A 122 9.40 5.11 49.17
CA GLU A 122 7.95 4.90 49.24
C GLU A 122 7.22 5.73 48.18
N ILE A 123 7.55 7.02 48.07
CA ILE A 123 6.97 7.92 47.06
C ILE A 123 7.28 7.42 45.64
N THR A 124 8.50 6.97 45.39
CA THR A 124 8.89 6.40 44.09
C THR A 124 8.09 5.15 43.75
N GLU A 125 7.88 4.23 44.69
CA GLU A 125 7.09 3.01 44.46
C GLU A 125 5.58 3.31 44.29
N GLU A 126 5.04 4.26 45.06
CA GLU A 126 3.64 4.71 44.90
C GLU A 126 3.44 5.40 43.53
N ALA A 127 4.37 6.27 43.13
CA ALA A 127 4.36 6.94 41.84
C ALA A 127 4.47 5.90 40.71
N LYS A 128 5.35 4.90 40.87
CA LYS A 128 5.44 3.78 39.95
C LYS A 128 4.11 3.06 39.81
N ALA A 129 3.49 2.63 40.91
CA ALA A 129 2.20 1.94 40.88
C ALA A 129 1.10 2.77 40.19
N PHE A 130 1.08 4.09 40.42
CA PHE A 130 0.15 5.02 39.77
C PHE A 130 0.31 5.08 38.24
N ALA A 131 1.55 5.00 37.75
CA ALA A 131 1.86 5.14 36.33
C ALA A 131 1.64 3.86 35.51
N ILE A 132 1.56 2.69 36.15
CA ILE A 132 1.35 1.43 35.42
C ILE A 132 0.00 1.47 34.72
N GLY A 133 0.00 1.28 33.40
CA GLY A 133 -1.22 1.30 32.57
C GLY A 133 -1.84 2.69 32.36
N ASN A 134 -1.25 3.76 32.92
CA ASN A 134 -1.82 5.11 32.83
C ASN A 134 -1.47 5.77 31.48
N LYS A 135 -2.34 5.58 30.48
CA LYS A 135 -2.18 6.13 29.12
C LYS A 135 -2.19 7.66 29.08
N ALA A 136 -2.99 8.30 29.92
CA ALA A 136 -3.07 9.76 29.98
C ALA A 136 -1.74 10.36 30.49
N LEU A 137 -1.13 9.73 31.50
CA LEU A 137 0.19 10.10 31.98
C LEU A 137 1.28 9.82 30.93
N ALA A 138 1.18 8.68 30.23
CA ALA A 138 2.07 8.38 29.11
C ALA A 138 2.02 9.49 28.04
N ALA A 139 0.82 9.96 27.67
CA ALA A 139 0.65 11.06 26.74
C ALA A 139 1.30 12.36 27.25
N LEU A 140 1.16 12.68 28.54
CA LEU A 140 1.84 13.83 29.15
C LEU A 140 3.36 13.75 28.98
N PHE A 141 3.95 12.59 29.24
CA PHE A 141 5.39 12.36 29.08
C PHE A 141 5.87 12.49 27.65
N VAL A 142 5.11 12.00 26.68
CA VAL A 142 5.52 12.09 25.27
C VAL A 142 5.40 13.53 24.77
N HIS A 143 4.32 14.23 25.08
CA HIS A 143 4.05 15.58 24.57
C HIS A 143 4.78 16.71 25.30
N THR A 144 5.31 16.46 26.50
CA THR A 144 5.97 17.49 27.31
C THR A 144 7.45 17.14 27.51
N PRO A 145 8.39 18.07 27.25
CA PRO A 145 9.81 17.84 27.53
C PRO A 145 10.06 17.48 29.00
N ALA A 146 11.05 16.60 29.26
CA ALA A 146 11.32 16.12 30.62
C ALA A 146 11.70 17.25 31.60
N GLY A 147 12.50 18.22 31.15
CA GLY A 147 12.85 19.38 31.96
C GLY A 147 11.65 20.28 32.31
N GLU A 148 10.68 20.37 31.40
CA GLU A 148 9.43 21.09 31.62
C GLU A 148 8.57 20.38 32.66
N LEU A 149 8.37 19.06 32.53
CA LEU A 149 7.64 18.27 33.52
C LEU A 149 8.27 18.38 34.91
N GLN A 150 9.59 18.23 35.01
CA GLN A 150 10.30 18.40 36.26
C GLN A 150 10.05 19.79 36.88
N ARG A 151 10.07 20.84 36.06
CA ARG A 151 9.80 22.21 36.51
C ARG A 151 8.37 22.35 37.03
N GLN A 152 7.37 21.81 36.32
CA GLN A 152 5.98 21.93 36.73
C GLN A 152 5.66 21.11 37.99
N ILE A 153 6.25 19.92 38.17
CA ILE A 153 6.13 19.15 39.42
C ILE A 153 6.73 19.95 40.60
N ARG A 154 7.91 20.55 40.41
CA ARG A 154 8.53 21.40 41.43
C ARG A 154 7.66 22.60 41.77
N ALA A 155 7.11 23.29 40.77
CA ALA A 155 6.20 24.41 40.99
C ALA A 155 4.97 23.98 41.79
N TRP A 156 4.31 22.90 41.39
CA TRP A 156 3.15 22.36 42.09
C TRP A 156 3.48 21.97 43.54
N LEU A 157 4.62 21.31 43.78
CA LEU A 157 5.06 20.94 45.13
C LEU A 157 5.30 22.17 46.01
N ALA A 158 5.96 23.20 45.47
CA ALA A 158 6.19 24.46 46.20
C ALA A 158 4.88 25.19 46.53
N GLU A 159 3.92 25.20 45.60
CA GLU A 159 2.60 25.83 45.79
C GLU A 159 1.71 25.08 46.80
N ASN A 160 1.85 23.75 46.90
CA ASN A 160 0.96 22.92 47.72
C ASN A 160 1.51 22.60 49.11
N PHE A 161 2.81 22.82 49.36
CA PHE A 161 3.49 22.50 50.61
C PHE A 161 4.37 23.68 51.07
N ASP A 162 3.79 24.58 51.86
CA ASP A 162 4.43 25.84 52.31
C ASP A 162 5.81 25.65 52.96
N PHE A 163 6.07 24.53 53.64
CA PHE A 163 7.39 24.28 54.26
C PHE A 163 8.49 23.95 53.23
N LEU A 164 8.13 23.55 52.01
CA LEU A 164 9.05 23.40 50.88
C LEU A 164 9.30 24.73 50.17
N SER A 165 8.43 25.73 50.33
CA SER A 165 8.53 27.05 49.67
C SER A 165 9.27 28.12 50.48
N VAL A 166 9.58 27.87 51.77
CA VAL A 166 10.32 28.84 52.60
C VAL A 166 11.78 28.93 52.16
N THR A 167 12.09 29.95 51.37
CA THR A 167 13.43 30.52 51.19
C THR A 167 13.88 31.24 52.47
N GLY A 168 14.12 30.49 53.54
CA GLY A 168 14.45 31.05 54.85
C GLY A 168 15.65 30.37 55.50
N GLY A 169 16.80 31.05 55.45
CA GLY A 169 17.86 30.97 56.48
C GLY A 169 19.04 30.06 56.19
N ASP A 170 20.10 30.62 55.61
CA ASP A 170 21.52 30.39 55.93
C ASP A 170 22.03 28.96 56.23
N VAL A 171 21.58 27.97 55.47
CA VAL A 171 22.36 26.74 55.27
C VAL A 171 22.40 26.46 53.78
N ALA A 172 23.58 26.67 53.18
CA ALA A 172 23.84 26.46 51.76
C ALA A 172 23.37 25.05 51.32
N GLY A 173 22.18 24.97 50.68
CA GLY A 173 21.68 23.77 49.99
C GLY A 173 20.45 23.04 50.54
N GLY A 174 19.80 23.51 51.63
CA GLY A 174 18.80 22.70 52.37
C GLY A 174 17.42 22.47 51.71
N THR A 175 16.66 23.53 51.41
CA THR A 175 15.23 23.42 51.01
C THR A 175 15.03 23.21 49.51
N THR A 176 15.82 23.89 48.68
CA THR A 176 15.85 23.67 47.22
C THR A 176 16.20 22.23 46.87
N GLY A 177 17.13 21.62 47.61
CA GLY A 177 17.53 20.23 47.40
C GLY A 177 16.40 19.23 47.68
N GLN A 178 15.51 19.49 48.63
CA GLN A 178 14.39 18.59 48.93
C GLN A 178 13.30 18.61 47.87
N LEU A 179 13.01 19.80 47.33
CA LEU A 179 12.08 19.95 46.21
C LEU A 179 12.59 19.18 44.99
N GLU A 180 13.89 19.24 44.74
CA GLU A 180 14.56 18.46 43.68
C GLU A 180 14.51 16.95 43.94
N LEU A 181 14.79 16.51 45.16
CA LEU A 181 14.71 15.09 45.53
C LEU A 181 13.29 14.53 45.38
N LEU A 182 12.27 15.25 45.85
CA LEU A 182 10.87 14.84 45.76
C LEU A 182 10.36 14.81 44.31
N SER A 183 10.62 15.87 43.56
CA SER A 183 10.23 15.92 42.15
C SER A 183 10.90 14.82 41.33
N THR A 184 12.18 14.52 41.61
CA THR A 184 12.92 13.42 40.98
C THR A 184 12.34 12.07 41.38
N ALA A 185 12.04 11.85 42.66
CA ALA A 185 11.44 10.60 43.13
C ALA A 185 10.09 10.30 42.46
N ILE A 186 9.25 11.32 42.26
CA ILE A 186 7.96 11.20 41.55
C ILE A 186 8.20 10.90 40.06
N MET A 187 9.07 11.67 39.39
CA MET A 187 9.38 11.50 37.97
C MET A 187 9.98 10.13 37.66
N ASP A 188 10.90 9.64 38.48
CA ASP A 188 11.52 8.34 38.31
C ASP A 188 10.52 7.21 38.55
N GLY A 189 9.67 7.35 39.57
CA GLY A 189 8.56 6.43 39.82
C GLY A 189 7.62 6.35 38.61
N TRP A 190 7.14 7.50 38.13
CA TRP A 190 6.30 7.57 36.94
C TRP A 190 6.97 6.93 35.71
N MET A 191 8.22 7.29 35.42
CA MET A 191 8.95 6.70 34.30
C MET A 191 9.11 5.18 34.44
N ALA A 192 9.38 4.66 35.64
CA ALA A 192 9.47 3.22 35.85
C ALA A 192 8.11 2.53 35.62
N GLY A 193 7.02 3.13 36.10
CA GLY A 193 5.68 2.57 35.95
C GLY A 193 5.19 2.56 34.50
N LEU A 194 5.47 3.63 33.74
CA LEU A 194 5.10 3.74 32.32
C LEU A 194 5.71 2.65 31.42
N GLY A 195 6.86 2.09 31.83
CA GLY A 195 7.59 1.03 31.11
C GLY A 195 7.33 -0.37 31.69
N THR A 196 6.42 -0.48 32.66
CA THR A 196 6.04 -1.75 33.28
C THR A 196 4.91 -2.39 32.47
N ALA A 197 5.19 -3.54 31.84
CA ALA A 197 4.21 -4.27 31.03
C ALA A 197 3.15 -4.97 31.90
N GLN A 198 1.89 -4.93 31.47
CA GLN A 198 0.78 -5.67 32.10
C GLN A 198 0.15 -6.66 31.10
N PRO A 199 0.37 -7.98 31.26
CA PRO A 199 -0.31 -9.00 30.46
C PRO A 199 -1.84 -8.86 30.54
N PRO A 200 -2.60 -9.12 29.45
CA PRO A 200 -2.15 -9.61 28.14
C PRO A 200 -1.56 -8.52 27.22
N SER A 201 -1.57 -7.27 27.67
CA SER A 201 -1.15 -6.09 26.91
C SER A 201 0.32 -5.71 27.12
N THR A 202 0.79 -4.71 26.38
CA THR A 202 2.09 -4.05 26.60
C THR A 202 1.97 -2.98 27.71
N ASP A 203 3.07 -2.28 28.01
CA ASP A 203 3.08 -1.14 28.94
C ASP A 203 2.28 0.07 28.42
N ALA A 204 2.09 1.09 29.27
CA ALA A 204 1.28 2.27 28.96
C ALA A 204 1.79 3.01 27.70
N LEU A 205 3.11 3.08 27.48
CA LEU A 205 3.70 3.71 26.30
C LEU A 205 3.47 2.88 25.04
N GLY A 206 3.49 1.55 25.13
CA GLY A 206 3.15 0.68 24.01
C GLY A 206 1.68 0.73 23.63
N GLN A 207 0.78 0.86 24.61
CA GLN A 207 -0.64 1.07 24.36
C GLN A 207 -0.89 2.42 23.68
N LEU A 208 -0.24 3.49 24.17
CA LEU A 208 -0.28 4.81 23.55
C LEU A 208 0.24 4.78 22.10
N LEU A 209 1.37 4.09 21.87
CA LEU A 209 1.91 3.90 20.52
C LEU A 209 0.90 3.20 19.60
N SER A 210 0.20 2.17 20.08
CA SER A 210 -0.87 1.52 19.31
C SER A 210 -2.00 2.48 18.94
N GLU A 211 -2.46 3.29 19.89
CA GLU A 211 -3.50 4.30 19.62
C GLU A 211 -3.03 5.36 18.61
N TYR A 212 -1.78 5.83 18.74
CA TYR A 212 -1.23 6.84 17.84
C TYR A 212 -1.02 6.29 16.43
N SER A 213 -0.49 5.06 16.30
CA SER A 213 -0.36 4.39 15.01
C SER A 213 -1.72 4.20 14.33
N LYS A 214 -2.74 3.76 15.06
CA LYS A 214 -4.12 3.65 14.54
C LYS A 214 -4.64 5.00 14.04
N ARG A 215 -4.39 6.08 14.79
CA ARG A 215 -4.81 7.43 14.41
C ARG A 215 -4.11 7.92 13.13
N VAL A 216 -2.80 7.67 13.00
CA VAL A 216 -2.04 8.00 11.78
C VAL A 216 -2.58 7.21 10.59
N TYR A 217 -2.78 5.90 10.71
CA TYR A 217 -3.34 5.09 9.63
C TYR A 217 -4.74 5.54 9.23
N THR A 218 -5.60 5.86 10.21
CA THR A 218 -6.95 6.36 9.95
C THR A 218 -6.92 7.69 9.20
N SER A 219 -6.03 8.62 9.59
CA SER A 219 -5.83 9.88 8.86
C SER A 219 -5.40 9.64 7.41
N GLN A 220 -4.38 8.80 7.20
CA GLN A 220 -3.88 8.51 5.86
C GLN A 220 -4.94 7.86 4.97
N LEU A 221 -5.74 6.93 5.52
CA LEU A 221 -6.84 6.31 4.80
C LEU A 221 -7.94 7.32 4.46
N GLN A 222 -8.24 8.25 5.36
CA GLN A 222 -9.20 9.33 5.09
C GLN A 222 -8.70 10.26 3.98
N HIS A 223 -7.44 10.67 4.04
CA HIS A 223 -6.83 11.50 2.99
C HIS A 223 -6.85 10.82 1.62
N LEU A 224 -6.55 9.51 1.56
CA LEU A 224 -6.67 8.74 0.31
C LEU A 224 -8.12 8.65 -0.18
N LYS A 225 -9.08 8.55 0.74
CA LYS A 225 -10.51 8.58 0.39
C LYS A 225 -10.90 9.92 -0.22
N ASP A 226 -10.45 11.03 0.36
CA ASP A 226 -10.76 12.37 -0.14
C ASP A 226 -10.18 12.58 -1.56
N ILE A 227 -8.95 12.09 -1.80
CA ILE A 227 -8.34 12.10 -3.14
C ILE A 227 -9.15 11.23 -4.10
N ALA A 228 -9.49 9.99 -3.71
CA ALA A 228 -10.26 9.08 -4.55
C ALA A 228 -11.63 9.67 -4.90
N GLY A 229 -12.32 10.29 -3.93
CA GLY A 229 -13.59 10.96 -4.16
C GLY A 229 -13.47 12.12 -5.14
N THR A 230 -12.41 12.93 -5.03
CA THR A 230 -12.13 14.03 -5.97
C THR A 230 -11.90 13.51 -7.39
N LEU A 231 -11.01 12.51 -7.54
CA LEU A 231 -10.73 11.87 -8.83
C LEU A 231 -11.99 11.19 -9.40
N ALA A 232 -12.86 10.67 -8.52
CA ALA A 232 -14.02 9.94 -8.97
C ALA A 232 -15.10 10.84 -9.58
N THR A 233 -15.13 12.11 -9.18
CA THR A 233 -16.04 13.12 -9.73
C THR A 233 -15.47 13.87 -10.93
N GLU A 234 -14.21 13.61 -11.32
CA GLU A 234 -13.57 14.28 -12.45
C GLU A 234 -14.07 13.70 -13.79
N GLU A 235 -14.56 14.56 -14.68
CA GLU A 235 -14.98 14.21 -16.04
C GLU A 235 -13.77 13.94 -16.94
N ALA A 236 -13.89 12.96 -17.84
CA ALA A 236 -12.81 12.60 -18.75
C ALA A 236 -13.05 13.19 -20.14
N ASP A 237 -12.26 14.19 -20.53
CA ASP A 237 -12.46 14.90 -21.82
C ASP A 237 -11.94 14.13 -23.05
N ASP A 238 -10.84 13.41 -22.87
CA ASP A 238 -10.11 12.76 -23.95
C ASP A 238 -9.50 11.41 -23.51
N PRO A 239 -9.05 10.56 -24.46
CA PRO A 239 -8.47 9.26 -24.14
C PRO A 239 -7.22 9.31 -23.24
N VAL A 240 -6.46 10.41 -23.28
CA VAL A 240 -5.27 10.59 -22.44
C VAL A 240 -5.69 10.91 -21.01
N HIS A 241 -6.72 11.72 -20.81
CA HIS A 241 -7.34 12.02 -19.52
C HIS A 241 -7.94 10.76 -18.88
N VAL A 242 -8.64 9.92 -19.65
CA VAL A 242 -9.15 8.61 -19.16
C VAL A 242 -8.02 7.74 -18.60
N SER A 243 -6.93 7.59 -19.36
CA SER A 243 -5.78 6.79 -18.94
C SER A 243 -5.13 7.33 -17.66
N LYS A 244 -4.99 8.65 -17.53
CA LYS A 244 -4.46 9.32 -16.34
C LYS A 244 -5.36 9.11 -15.12
N LEU A 245 -6.67 9.34 -15.25
CA LEU A 245 -7.65 9.17 -14.17
C LEU A 245 -7.67 7.73 -13.66
N ARG A 246 -7.71 6.77 -14.59
CA ARG A 246 -7.63 5.35 -14.27
C ARG A 246 -6.36 5.03 -13.47
N SER A 247 -5.19 5.43 -13.99
CA SER A 247 -3.90 5.16 -13.33
C SER A 247 -3.81 5.81 -11.94
N ALA A 248 -4.35 7.03 -11.80
CA ALA A 248 -4.40 7.73 -10.52
C ALA A 248 -5.27 6.97 -9.50
N LEU A 249 -6.49 6.58 -9.86
CA LEU A 249 -7.37 5.79 -9.00
C LEU A 249 -6.79 4.41 -8.64
N GLU A 250 -6.18 3.70 -9.59
CA GLU A 250 -5.47 2.44 -9.33
C GLU A 250 -4.33 2.63 -8.33
N SER A 251 -3.58 3.74 -8.43
CA SER A 251 -2.49 4.08 -7.50
C SER A 251 -3.01 4.37 -6.10
N VAL A 252 -4.11 5.12 -5.98
CA VAL A 252 -4.75 5.41 -4.69
C VAL A 252 -5.25 4.12 -4.03
N ASP A 253 -5.92 3.24 -4.78
CA ASP A 253 -6.41 1.98 -4.24
C ASP A 253 -5.26 1.03 -3.85
N HIS A 254 -4.19 0.97 -4.65
CA HIS A 254 -2.99 0.22 -4.29
C HIS A 254 -2.37 0.72 -2.97
N LYS A 255 -2.20 2.04 -2.82
CA LYS A 255 -1.69 2.65 -1.56
C LYS A 255 -2.60 2.34 -0.38
N ARG A 256 -3.91 2.43 -0.55
CA ARG A 256 -4.92 2.11 0.47
C ARG A 256 -4.77 0.67 0.95
N ARG A 257 -4.71 -0.31 0.03
CA ARG A 257 -4.53 -1.74 0.36
C ARG A 257 -3.23 -1.99 1.12
N LYS A 258 -2.13 -1.34 0.70
CA LYS A 258 -0.83 -1.43 1.38
C LYS A 258 -0.89 -0.92 2.82
N ILE A 259 -1.52 0.25 3.05
CA ILE A 259 -1.69 0.82 4.38
C ILE A 259 -2.55 -0.10 5.25
N MET A 260 -3.67 -0.63 4.72
CA MET A 260 -4.51 -1.56 5.46
C MET A 260 -3.76 -2.85 5.85
N GLN A 261 -2.93 -3.38 4.95
CA GLN A 261 -2.11 -4.54 5.24
C GLN A 261 -1.10 -4.24 6.35
N GLN A 262 -0.40 -3.10 6.26
CA GLN A 262 0.57 -2.68 7.27
C GLN A 262 -0.10 -2.49 8.64
N MET A 263 -1.26 -1.84 8.67
CA MET A 263 -2.04 -1.64 9.90
C MET A 263 -2.45 -2.96 10.56
N ARG A 264 -2.84 -3.97 9.78
CA ARG A 264 -3.16 -5.31 10.30
C ARG A 264 -1.92 -5.98 10.92
N ILE A 265 -0.79 -5.91 10.25
CA ILE A 265 0.49 -6.45 10.73
C ILE A 265 0.89 -5.76 12.04
N ASP A 266 0.86 -4.43 12.08
CA ASP A 266 1.25 -3.65 13.26
C ASP A 266 0.28 -3.87 14.44
N THR A 267 -1.01 -4.00 14.17
CA THR A 267 -2.00 -4.30 15.22
C THR A 267 -1.70 -5.67 15.84
N ALA A 268 -1.43 -6.70 15.03
CA ALA A 268 -1.05 -8.02 15.52
C ALA A 268 0.25 -8.01 16.34
N LEU A 269 1.19 -7.11 16.04
CA LEU A 269 2.42 -6.93 16.83
C LEU A 269 2.17 -6.24 18.17
N LEU A 270 1.17 -5.36 18.26
CA LEU A 270 0.90 -4.53 19.43
C LEU A 270 -0.19 -5.11 20.36
N THR A 271 -1.03 -6.02 19.88
CA THR A 271 -2.04 -6.74 20.68
C THR A 271 -1.82 -8.24 20.57
N LYS A 272 -1.52 -8.90 21.69
CA LYS A 272 -1.45 -10.36 21.76
C LYS A 272 -2.85 -11.02 21.71
N GLU A 273 -3.91 -10.23 21.91
CA GLU A 273 -5.29 -10.61 21.63
C GLU A 273 -5.57 -10.53 20.13
N GLU A 274 -5.77 -11.69 19.51
CA GLU A 274 -6.39 -11.87 18.20
C GLU A 274 -7.83 -11.31 18.22
N GLY A 275 -8.02 -9.99 18.22
CA GLY A 275 -9.39 -9.48 18.35
C GLY A 275 -9.63 -7.99 18.46
N GLY A 276 -8.65 -7.14 18.12
CA GLY A 276 -8.94 -5.70 17.99
C GLY A 276 -10.09 -5.48 17.01
N SER A 277 -11.10 -4.69 17.41
CA SER A 277 -12.28 -4.43 16.58
C SER A 277 -11.82 -3.96 15.19
N PRO A 278 -12.31 -4.57 14.09
CA PRO A 278 -11.92 -4.15 12.76
C PRO A 278 -12.27 -2.66 12.62
N ILE A 279 -11.26 -1.85 12.33
CA ILE A 279 -11.48 -0.44 12.01
C ILE A 279 -12.47 -0.42 10.85
N ARG A 280 -13.61 0.24 11.06
CA ARG A 280 -14.69 0.32 10.08
C ARG A 280 -14.13 1.01 8.84
N ASN A 281 -13.94 0.23 7.78
CA ASN A 281 -13.44 0.75 6.51
C ASN A 281 -14.41 1.83 6.01
N PRO A 282 -13.90 2.98 5.54
CA PRO A 282 -14.74 3.90 4.81
C PRO A 282 -15.33 3.17 3.58
N PRO A 283 -16.62 3.38 3.26
CA PRO A 283 -17.19 2.83 2.04
C PRO A 283 -16.44 3.40 0.83
N THR A 284 -16.03 2.53 -0.10
CA THR A 284 -15.36 2.86 -1.37
C THR A 284 -16.18 2.49 -2.60
N ALA A 285 -17.47 2.17 -2.43
CA ALA A 285 -18.27 1.57 -3.50
C ALA A 285 -18.42 2.48 -4.72
N ALA A 286 -18.49 3.81 -4.52
CA ALA A 286 -18.60 4.77 -5.61
C ALA A 286 -17.27 4.87 -6.39
N GLU A 287 -16.15 4.91 -5.68
CA GLU A 287 -14.81 4.99 -6.23
C GLU A 287 -14.42 3.69 -6.96
N ASP A 288 -14.83 2.54 -6.42
CA ASP A 288 -14.64 1.23 -7.02
C ASP A 288 -15.49 1.09 -8.32
N ALA A 289 -16.74 1.56 -8.29
CA ALA A 289 -17.59 1.62 -9.49
C ALA A 289 -17.02 2.57 -10.55
N ARG A 290 -16.47 3.70 -10.14
CA ARG A 290 -15.79 4.64 -11.03
C ARG A 290 -14.56 4.04 -11.69
N LEU A 291 -13.71 3.37 -10.92
CA LEU A 291 -12.55 2.68 -11.46
C LEU A 291 -12.97 1.60 -12.47
N ALA A 292 -14.00 0.81 -12.17
CA ALA A 292 -14.54 -0.18 -13.10
C ALA A 292 -15.04 0.46 -14.41
N SER A 293 -15.75 1.58 -14.32
CA SER A 293 -16.20 2.35 -15.48
C SER A 293 -15.04 2.84 -16.35
N LEU A 294 -14.00 3.41 -15.74
CA LEU A 294 -12.80 3.88 -16.48
C LEU A 294 -12.03 2.72 -17.13
N ILE A 295 -12.03 1.53 -16.52
CA ILE A 295 -11.46 0.32 -17.12
C ILE A 295 -12.22 -0.06 -18.39
N SER A 296 -13.56 -0.07 -18.32
CA SER A 296 -14.44 -0.36 -19.46
C SER A 296 -14.31 0.71 -20.55
N LEU A 297 -14.26 2.00 -20.18
CA LEU A 297 -14.07 3.11 -21.10
C LEU A 297 -12.74 3.00 -21.85
N ASP A 298 -11.63 2.75 -21.15
CA ASP A 298 -10.31 2.55 -21.76
C ASP A 298 -10.31 1.38 -22.77
N ASN A 299 -11.05 0.30 -22.48
CA ASN A 299 -11.22 -0.81 -23.42
C ASN A 299 -12.02 -0.41 -24.67
N ILE A 300 -13.11 0.35 -24.51
CA ILE A 300 -13.89 0.91 -25.63
C ILE A 300 -12.99 1.80 -26.50
N LEU A 301 -12.23 2.71 -25.89
CA LEU A 301 -11.35 3.64 -26.61
C LEU A 301 -10.23 2.92 -27.38
N LYS A 302 -9.70 1.82 -26.84
CA LYS A 302 -8.74 0.96 -27.56
C LYS A 302 -9.37 0.31 -28.79
N GLN A 303 -10.61 -0.18 -28.68
CA GLN A 303 -11.34 -0.76 -29.81
C GLN A 303 -11.67 0.30 -30.88
N VAL A 304 -12.11 1.50 -30.46
CA VAL A 304 -12.31 2.65 -31.38
C VAL A 304 -11.02 2.98 -32.14
N LYS A 305 -9.89 3.05 -31.45
CA LYS A 305 -8.58 3.31 -32.06
C LYS A 305 -8.19 2.24 -33.08
N GLU A 306 -8.51 0.97 -32.81
CA GLU A 306 -8.27 -0.14 -33.72
C GLU A 306 -9.17 -0.04 -34.98
N VAL A 307 -10.44 0.32 -34.83
CA VAL A 307 -11.34 0.62 -35.97
C VAL A 307 -10.76 1.72 -36.86
N ILE A 308 -10.29 2.82 -36.25
CA ILE A 308 -9.66 3.92 -36.99
C ILE A 308 -8.40 3.44 -37.74
N LYS A 309 -7.55 2.64 -37.09
CA LYS A 309 -6.36 2.05 -37.70
C LYS A 309 -6.72 1.16 -38.91
N GLN A 310 -7.76 0.33 -38.79
CA GLN A 310 -8.23 -0.52 -39.89
C GLN A 310 -8.85 0.28 -41.04
N SER A 311 -9.51 1.40 -40.72
CA SER A 311 -10.10 2.32 -41.71
C SER A 311 -9.05 3.10 -42.54
N SER A 312 -7.81 3.20 -42.03
CA SER A 312 -6.73 3.95 -42.69
C SER A 312 -6.12 3.19 -43.90
N THR A 313 -6.48 1.92 -44.09
CA THR A 313 -6.10 1.12 -45.27
C THR A 313 -7.04 1.43 -46.44
N ARG A 314 -6.63 2.32 -47.35
CA ARG A 314 -7.41 2.66 -48.57
C ARG A 314 -6.93 1.86 -49.79
N PRO A 315 -7.84 1.49 -50.73
CA PRO A 315 -9.30 1.61 -50.66
C PRO A 315 -9.96 0.51 -49.81
N LEU A 316 -11.15 0.79 -49.25
CA LEU A 316 -11.85 -0.11 -48.34
C LEU A 316 -13.01 -0.81 -49.08
N ARG A 317 -13.05 -2.15 -49.04
CA ARG A 317 -14.19 -2.93 -49.59
C ARG A 317 -15.48 -2.62 -48.84
N LYS A 318 -16.63 -2.63 -49.53
CA LYS A 318 -17.96 -2.38 -48.93
C LYS A 318 -18.27 -3.30 -47.74
N SER A 319 -17.95 -4.59 -47.86
CA SER A 319 -18.14 -5.57 -46.78
C SER A 319 -17.31 -5.22 -45.53
N LYS A 320 -16.07 -4.76 -45.71
CA LYS A 320 -15.19 -4.33 -44.61
C LYS A 320 -15.68 -3.03 -43.98
N LYS A 321 -16.12 -2.05 -44.78
CA LYS A 321 -16.73 -0.80 -44.29
C LYS A 321 -17.96 -1.10 -43.41
N LYS A 322 -18.84 -1.98 -43.88
CA LYS A 322 -20.03 -2.42 -43.14
C LYS A 322 -19.66 -3.09 -41.80
N ALA A 323 -18.69 -4.00 -41.81
CA ALA A 323 -18.22 -4.66 -40.58
C ALA A 323 -17.63 -3.68 -39.54
N LEU A 324 -16.90 -2.64 -40.00
CA LEU A 324 -16.39 -1.59 -39.10
C LEU A 324 -17.51 -0.76 -38.47
N LEU A 325 -18.57 -0.46 -39.23
CA LEU A 325 -19.73 0.27 -38.71
C LEU A 325 -20.53 -0.57 -37.70
N GLU A 326 -20.74 -1.86 -37.99
CA GLU A 326 -21.37 -2.80 -37.04
C GLU A 326 -20.56 -2.90 -35.75
N SER A 327 -19.21 -2.94 -35.83
CA SER A 327 -18.35 -2.92 -34.65
C SER A 327 -18.48 -1.64 -33.82
N LEU A 328 -18.75 -0.48 -34.44
CA LEU A 328 -18.99 0.77 -33.70
C LEU A 328 -20.37 0.80 -33.05
N ASP A 329 -21.38 0.17 -33.67
CA ASP A 329 -22.72 0.00 -33.10
C ASP A 329 -22.67 -0.95 -31.87
N ASP A 330 -21.86 -2.02 -31.93
CA ASP A 330 -21.62 -2.90 -30.78
C ASP A 330 -20.94 -2.17 -29.61
N LEU A 331 -20.07 -1.20 -29.89
CA LEU A 331 -19.45 -0.36 -28.86
C LEU A 331 -20.44 0.62 -28.24
N LEU A 332 -21.36 1.19 -29.02
CA LEU A 332 -22.46 2.00 -28.48
C LEU A 332 -23.40 1.16 -27.60
N ALA A 333 -23.65 -0.09 -27.98
CA ALA A 333 -24.46 -1.01 -27.17
C ALA A 333 -23.81 -1.35 -25.81
N GLN A 334 -22.49 -1.17 -25.66
CA GLN A 334 -21.77 -1.35 -24.40
C GLN A 334 -21.83 -0.12 -23.46
N MET A 335 -22.36 1.03 -23.92
CA MET A 335 -22.45 2.25 -23.10
C MET A 335 -23.13 2.08 -21.73
N PRO A 336 -24.19 1.27 -21.56
CA PRO A 336 -24.81 1.07 -20.25
C PRO A 336 -23.91 0.43 -19.18
N SER A 337 -22.75 -0.13 -19.58
CA SER A 337 -21.74 -0.63 -18.64
C SER A 337 -20.88 0.47 -18.01
N LEU A 338 -20.94 1.68 -18.56
CA LEU A 338 -20.24 2.86 -18.07
C LEU A 338 -21.14 3.68 -17.15
N LEU A 339 -20.53 4.38 -16.20
CA LEU A 339 -21.20 5.44 -15.44
C LEU A 339 -21.56 6.61 -16.35
N ASP A 340 -22.64 7.31 -16.02
CA ASP A 340 -23.18 8.43 -16.80
C ASP A 340 -22.12 9.51 -17.10
N ILE A 341 -21.21 9.76 -16.16
CA ILE A 341 -20.09 10.71 -16.28
C ILE A 341 -19.10 10.36 -17.40
N ASP A 342 -19.04 9.10 -17.84
CA ASP A 342 -18.16 8.62 -18.92
C ASP A 342 -18.83 8.58 -20.29
N HIS A 343 -20.17 8.65 -20.34
CA HIS A 343 -20.93 8.55 -21.58
C HIS A 343 -20.53 9.62 -22.61
N PRO A 344 -20.35 10.91 -22.25
CA PRO A 344 -19.99 11.93 -23.23
C PRO A 344 -18.66 11.64 -23.93
N CYS A 345 -17.66 11.14 -23.18
CA CYS A 345 -16.34 10.79 -23.72
C CYS A 345 -16.43 9.63 -24.71
N ALA A 346 -17.09 8.54 -24.30
CA ALA A 346 -17.28 7.36 -25.15
C ALA A 346 -18.04 7.72 -26.43
N GLN A 347 -19.17 8.42 -26.29
CA GLN A 347 -20.05 8.78 -27.40
C GLN A 347 -19.32 9.67 -28.40
N LYS A 348 -18.57 10.67 -27.93
CA LYS A 348 -17.77 11.55 -28.80
C LYS A 348 -16.77 10.74 -29.63
N GLN A 349 -15.98 9.89 -28.99
CA GLN A 349 -14.93 9.11 -29.67
C GLN A 349 -15.50 8.09 -30.66
N ILE A 350 -16.61 7.44 -30.32
CA ILE A 350 -17.29 6.51 -31.23
C ILE A 350 -17.89 7.27 -32.43
N THR A 351 -18.52 8.43 -32.19
CA THR A 351 -19.11 9.25 -33.27
C THR A 351 -18.04 9.79 -34.21
N ASP A 352 -16.91 10.28 -33.67
CA ASP A 352 -15.77 10.75 -34.47
C ASP A 352 -15.20 9.61 -35.35
N ALA A 353 -15.08 8.40 -34.81
CA ALA A 353 -14.65 7.23 -35.56
C ALA A 353 -15.66 6.81 -36.63
N ARG A 354 -16.97 6.89 -36.34
CA ARG A 354 -18.04 6.61 -37.31
C ARG A 354 -17.95 7.56 -38.50
N ASN A 355 -17.85 8.86 -38.23
CA ASN A 355 -17.70 9.89 -39.26
C ASN A 355 -16.46 9.64 -40.13
N ALA A 356 -15.34 9.24 -39.52
CA ALA A 356 -14.13 8.90 -40.24
C ALA A 356 -14.32 7.70 -41.19
N VAL A 357 -14.98 6.62 -40.74
CA VAL A 357 -15.26 5.42 -41.56
C VAL A 357 -16.26 5.73 -42.68
N GLU A 358 -17.32 6.50 -42.40
CA GLU A 358 -18.33 6.87 -43.39
C GLU A 358 -17.76 7.71 -44.53
N SER A 359 -16.78 8.58 -44.23
CA SER A 359 -16.10 9.45 -45.21
C SER A 359 -15.19 8.75 -46.23
N LEU A 360 -14.95 7.44 -46.07
CA LEU A 360 -14.09 6.65 -46.96
C LEU A 360 -14.82 6.28 -48.27
N GLN A 361 -14.09 6.44 -49.39
CA GLN A 361 -14.53 5.97 -50.72
C GLN A 361 -14.62 4.45 -50.77
N GLU A 362 -15.69 3.94 -51.38
CA GLU A 362 -15.95 2.52 -51.58
C GLU A 362 -15.46 2.08 -52.96
N ASP A 363 -14.75 0.95 -53.02
CA ASP A 363 -14.51 0.28 -54.31
C ASP A 363 -15.79 -0.43 -54.77
N PRO A 364 -16.13 -0.39 -56.08
CA PRO A 364 -17.21 -1.20 -56.64
C PRO A 364 -16.88 -2.70 -56.50
N ASP A 365 -17.89 -3.52 -56.21
CA ASP A 365 -17.72 -4.97 -56.18
C ASP A 365 -17.39 -5.46 -57.60
N ASP A 366 -16.21 -6.05 -57.79
CA ASP A 366 -15.90 -6.82 -59.00
C ASP A 366 -16.76 -8.10 -59.03
N PRO A 367 -17.19 -8.56 -60.22
CA PRO A 367 -18.05 -9.72 -60.37
C PRO A 367 -17.37 -11.00 -59.86
N ALA A 368 -18.21 -11.94 -59.41
CA ALA A 368 -17.85 -13.18 -58.72
C ALA A 368 -16.64 -13.93 -59.32
N PRO A 369 -15.78 -14.55 -58.48
CA PRO A 369 -14.59 -15.25 -58.95
C PRO A 369 -14.97 -16.50 -59.74
N ASP A 370 -14.39 -16.60 -60.93
CA ASP A 370 -14.41 -17.78 -61.79
C ASP A 370 -13.83 -18.99 -61.03
N PRO A 371 -14.52 -20.14 -60.96
CA PRO A 371 -14.14 -21.26 -60.10
C PRO A 371 -12.94 -22.08 -60.61
N ASN A 372 -12.15 -21.56 -61.55
CA ASN A 372 -11.09 -22.34 -62.21
C ASN A 372 -9.70 -21.68 -62.29
N SER A 373 -9.43 -20.66 -61.46
CA SER A 373 -8.08 -20.09 -61.36
C SER A 373 -7.29 -20.69 -60.20
N ASN A 374 -6.67 -21.85 -60.44
CA ASN A 374 -5.52 -22.31 -59.64
C ASN A 374 -4.33 -21.37 -59.91
N SER A 375 -4.24 -20.28 -59.17
CA SER A 375 -3.09 -19.38 -59.22
C SER A 375 -2.44 -19.28 -57.83
N ASN A 376 -1.53 -20.22 -57.57
CA ASN A 376 -0.64 -20.22 -56.41
C ASN A 376 0.58 -19.31 -56.64
N THR A 377 0.39 -18.16 -57.29
CA THR A 377 1.43 -17.17 -57.55
C THR A 377 1.19 -15.91 -56.75
N LEU A 378 1.65 -15.91 -55.50
CA LEU A 378 1.81 -14.68 -54.73
C LEU A 378 2.96 -13.88 -55.39
N GLY A 379 2.62 -12.81 -56.11
CA GLY A 379 3.60 -11.92 -56.72
C GLY A 379 4.40 -11.17 -55.64
N GLU A 380 5.67 -10.86 -55.92
CA GLU A 380 6.56 -10.04 -55.07
C GLU A 380 5.92 -8.72 -54.60
N SER A 381 4.89 -8.25 -55.30
CA SER A 381 4.21 -6.97 -55.09
C SER A 381 3.47 -6.82 -53.74
N GLU A 382 3.28 -7.90 -52.96
CA GLU A 382 2.55 -7.84 -51.69
C GLU A 382 3.44 -7.62 -50.45
N VAL A 383 4.77 -7.73 -50.59
CA VAL A 383 5.72 -7.57 -49.49
C VAL A 383 6.46 -6.24 -49.64
N SER A 384 6.13 -5.28 -48.77
CA SER A 384 6.67 -3.92 -48.85
C SER A 384 8.16 -3.79 -48.49
N GLN A 385 8.68 -4.72 -47.69
CA GLN A 385 10.08 -4.71 -47.24
C GLN A 385 10.61 -6.12 -46.99
N TRP A 386 11.83 -6.36 -47.49
CA TRP A 386 12.56 -7.62 -47.29
C TRP A 386 13.74 -7.40 -46.35
N ASN A 387 13.87 -8.27 -45.35
CA ASN A 387 15.04 -8.34 -44.47
C ASN A 387 15.80 -9.63 -44.76
N VAL A 388 17.11 -9.55 -44.95
CA VAL A 388 17.94 -10.71 -45.30
C VAL A 388 18.62 -11.26 -44.05
N LEU A 389 18.46 -12.55 -43.80
CA LEU A 389 19.16 -13.27 -42.74
C LEU A 389 20.06 -14.34 -43.34
N GLN A 390 21.25 -14.47 -42.76
CA GLN A 390 22.22 -15.50 -43.09
C GLN A 390 22.34 -16.47 -41.91
N PHE A 391 22.14 -17.75 -42.17
CA PHE A 391 22.30 -18.83 -41.21
C PHE A 391 23.56 -19.64 -41.52
N ASN A 392 24.51 -19.65 -40.58
CA ASN A 392 25.72 -20.43 -40.72
C ASN A 392 25.44 -21.89 -40.30
N THR A 393 25.71 -22.83 -41.20
CA THR A 393 25.34 -24.25 -41.07
C THR A 393 26.54 -25.15 -40.78
N GLY A 394 27.74 -24.58 -40.63
CA GLY A 394 28.99 -25.33 -40.43
C GLY A 394 29.58 -25.95 -41.70
N THR A 395 28.92 -25.82 -42.85
CA THR A 395 29.45 -26.12 -44.19
C THR A 395 29.97 -24.86 -44.87
N THR A 396 30.58 -24.98 -46.06
CA THR A 396 31.23 -23.87 -46.78
C THR A 396 30.26 -22.84 -47.37
N ALA A 397 28.95 -23.09 -47.39
CA ALA A 397 27.94 -22.16 -47.93
C ALA A 397 26.80 -21.91 -46.91
N PRO A 398 26.56 -20.65 -46.48
CA PRO A 398 25.51 -20.32 -45.55
C PRO A 398 24.13 -20.29 -46.23
N PHE A 399 23.06 -20.50 -45.45
CA PHE A 399 21.70 -20.33 -45.96
C PHE A 399 21.27 -18.86 -45.91
N ILE A 400 20.80 -18.34 -47.04
CA ILE A 400 20.30 -16.95 -47.14
C ILE A 400 18.78 -17.01 -47.24
N ILE A 401 18.09 -16.39 -46.28
CA ILE A 401 16.63 -16.31 -46.24
C ILE A 401 16.23 -14.85 -46.15
N LYS A 402 15.46 -14.37 -47.13
CA LYS A 402 14.81 -13.07 -47.06
C LYS A 402 13.45 -13.25 -46.40
N CYS A 403 13.08 -12.38 -45.46
CA CYS A 403 11.77 -12.41 -44.80
C CYS A 403 11.11 -11.04 -44.80
N GLY A 404 9.78 -11.04 -44.96
CA GLY A 404 8.93 -9.87 -44.91
C GLY A 404 7.55 -10.24 -44.34
N ALA A 405 6.60 -9.31 -44.46
CA ALA A 405 5.20 -9.57 -44.14
C ALA A 405 4.31 -9.24 -45.35
N ASN A 406 3.25 -10.01 -45.55
CA ASN A 406 2.18 -9.66 -46.48
C ASN A 406 1.19 -8.67 -45.86
N SER A 407 0.18 -8.27 -46.63
CA SER A 407 -0.89 -7.36 -46.21
C SER A 407 -1.69 -7.88 -44.99
N SER A 408 -1.73 -9.21 -44.80
CA SER A 408 -2.38 -9.90 -43.67
C SER A 408 -1.51 -10.04 -42.41
N CYS A 409 -0.32 -9.42 -42.38
CA CYS A 409 0.64 -9.56 -41.28
C CYS A 409 1.05 -11.03 -41.02
N GLU A 410 1.24 -11.81 -42.09
CA GLU A 410 1.82 -13.15 -42.05
C GLU A 410 3.29 -13.11 -42.47
N LEU A 411 4.10 -13.99 -41.87
CA LEU A 411 5.52 -14.09 -42.22
C LEU A 411 5.67 -14.70 -43.61
N VAL A 412 6.28 -13.95 -44.52
CA VAL A 412 6.62 -14.41 -45.88
C VAL A 412 8.12 -14.55 -46.00
N ILE A 413 8.58 -15.64 -46.61
CA ILE A 413 10.00 -15.89 -46.89
C ILE A 413 10.27 -16.00 -48.39
N LYS A 414 11.48 -15.60 -48.78
CA LYS A 414 12.04 -15.81 -50.11
C LYS A 414 13.44 -16.40 -49.97
N ALA A 415 13.65 -17.57 -50.56
CA ALA A 415 14.92 -18.29 -50.56
C ALA A 415 14.99 -19.25 -51.75
N ASP A 416 16.18 -19.75 -52.08
CA ASP A 416 16.35 -20.76 -53.12
C ASP A 416 15.52 -22.02 -52.81
N GLN A 417 14.81 -22.52 -53.83
CA GLN A 417 13.98 -23.72 -53.67
C GLN A 417 14.81 -24.94 -53.25
N ARG A 418 16.06 -25.03 -53.74
CA ARG A 418 17.03 -26.10 -53.41
C ARG A 418 18.39 -25.50 -53.06
N VAL A 419 18.99 -26.00 -51.98
CA VAL A 419 20.30 -25.58 -51.46
C VAL A 419 21.45 -26.11 -52.32
N GLN A 420 21.34 -27.35 -52.80
CA GLN A 420 22.40 -28.00 -53.59
C GLN A 420 22.42 -27.54 -55.06
N GLU A 421 21.30 -27.00 -55.56
CA GLU A 421 21.11 -26.54 -56.94
C GLU A 421 20.40 -25.17 -56.98
N PRO A 422 21.07 -24.06 -56.62
CA PRO A 422 20.45 -22.73 -56.58
C PRO A 422 20.03 -22.19 -57.97
N LYS A 423 20.30 -22.94 -59.05
CA LYS A 423 19.80 -22.64 -60.41
C LYS A 423 18.27 -22.77 -60.55
N GLY A 424 17.60 -23.35 -59.55
CA GLY A 424 16.13 -23.54 -59.51
C GLY A 424 15.31 -22.29 -59.19
N GLY A 425 15.95 -21.15 -58.91
CA GLY A 425 15.29 -19.88 -58.63
C GLY A 425 14.82 -19.71 -57.19
N GLU A 426 14.77 -18.46 -56.74
CA GLU A 426 14.19 -18.09 -55.44
C GLU A 426 12.67 -18.26 -55.47
N VAL A 427 12.10 -18.92 -54.45
CA VAL A 427 10.66 -19.10 -54.29
C VAL A 427 10.14 -18.31 -53.10
N ILE A 428 8.91 -17.82 -53.21
CA ILE A 428 8.22 -17.06 -52.16
C ILE A 428 7.18 -17.96 -51.52
N ARG A 429 7.17 -18.03 -50.18
CA ARG A 429 6.24 -18.84 -49.40
C ARG A 429 5.78 -18.11 -48.15
N VAL A 430 4.50 -18.26 -47.80
CA VAL A 430 3.98 -17.89 -46.48
C VAL A 430 4.38 -18.98 -45.50
N VAL A 431 4.95 -18.58 -44.36
CA VAL A 431 5.43 -19.48 -43.32
C VAL A 431 4.33 -19.70 -42.29
N PRO A 432 3.90 -20.95 -42.02
CA PRO A 432 2.83 -21.21 -41.07
C PRO A 432 3.20 -20.77 -39.64
N ARG A 433 2.21 -20.37 -38.84
CA ARG A 433 2.47 -20.06 -37.43
C ARG A 433 2.83 -21.34 -36.66
N PRO A 434 3.72 -21.28 -35.65
CA PRO A 434 4.11 -22.47 -34.89
C PRO A 434 2.95 -23.21 -34.21
N SER A 435 1.85 -22.52 -33.90
CA SER A 435 0.63 -23.12 -33.33
C SER A 435 -0.01 -24.17 -34.24
N VAL A 436 0.18 -24.09 -35.56
CA VAL A 436 -0.31 -25.09 -36.51
C VAL A 436 0.33 -26.46 -36.26
N LEU A 437 1.57 -26.49 -35.77
CA LEU A 437 2.31 -27.73 -35.53
C LEU A 437 2.02 -28.36 -34.15
N ALA A 438 1.23 -27.72 -33.28
CA ALA A 438 1.05 -28.14 -31.88
C ALA A 438 0.54 -29.59 -31.78
N GLU A 439 -0.47 -29.93 -32.58
CA GLU A 439 -1.13 -31.24 -32.57
C GLU A 439 -0.67 -32.19 -33.68
N MET A 440 0.29 -31.75 -34.52
CA MET A 440 0.76 -32.55 -35.66
C MET A 440 1.76 -33.63 -35.24
N GLY A 441 1.73 -34.77 -35.94
CA GLY A 441 2.74 -35.83 -35.88
C GLY A 441 4.00 -35.49 -36.69
N PHE A 442 5.09 -36.24 -36.49
CA PHE A 442 6.38 -35.95 -37.15
C PHE A 442 6.31 -36.05 -38.69
N GLU A 443 5.60 -37.05 -39.23
CA GLU A 443 5.45 -37.22 -40.69
C GLU A 443 4.57 -36.12 -41.30
N GLU A 444 3.52 -35.70 -40.59
CA GLU A 444 2.66 -34.60 -41.04
C GLU A 444 3.44 -33.27 -41.08
N MET A 445 4.31 -33.02 -40.10
CA MET A 445 5.20 -31.86 -40.11
C MET A 445 6.17 -31.88 -41.30
N LYS A 446 6.69 -33.04 -41.69
CA LYS A 446 7.54 -33.15 -42.90
C LYS A 446 6.78 -32.71 -44.14
N GLY A 447 5.53 -33.16 -44.30
CA GLY A 447 4.68 -32.75 -45.42
C GLY A 447 4.45 -31.23 -45.49
N VAL A 448 4.33 -30.56 -44.34
CA VAL A 448 4.28 -29.08 -44.28
C VAL A 448 5.61 -28.46 -44.71
N PHE A 449 6.73 -28.99 -44.25
CA PHE A 449 8.06 -28.45 -44.58
C PHE A 449 8.50 -28.74 -46.01
N GLU A 450 7.97 -29.77 -46.69
CA GLU A 450 8.23 -30.01 -48.12
C GLU A 450 7.73 -28.86 -49.01
N GLN A 451 6.75 -28.08 -48.54
CA GLN A 451 6.21 -26.93 -49.26
C GLN A 451 7.05 -25.65 -49.09
N LEU A 452 7.98 -25.65 -48.12
CA LEU A 452 8.87 -24.53 -47.83
C LEU A 452 10.20 -24.65 -48.60
N PRO A 453 10.97 -23.56 -48.75
CA PRO A 453 12.31 -23.63 -49.32
C PRO A 453 13.21 -24.57 -48.51
N GLU A 454 14.03 -25.37 -49.18
CA GLU A 454 14.81 -26.46 -48.55
C GLU A 454 15.66 -25.97 -47.36
N ALA A 455 16.22 -24.76 -47.44
CA ALA A 455 16.98 -24.14 -46.35
C ALA A 455 16.17 -24.03 -45.05
N VAL A 456 14.88 -23.69 -45.13
CA VAL A 456 14.00 -23.53 -43.96
C VAL A 456 13.68 -24.90 -43.36
N SER A 457 13.40 -25.87 -44.22
CA SER A 457 13.12 -27.24 -43.83
C SER A 457 14.31 -27.87 -43.12
N LEU A 458 15.53 -27.67 -43.64
CA LEU A 458 16.78 -28.13 -43.02
C LEU A 458 17.07 -27.48 -41.67
N LEU A 459 16.75 -26.19 -41.50
CA LEU A 459 16.91 -25.49 -40.21
C LEU A 459 15.85 -25.91 -39.18
N ALA A 460 14.65 -26.27 -39.63
CA ALA A 460 13.53 -26.61 -38.76
C ALA A 460 13.52 -28.09 -38.32
N LEU A 461 13.83 -29.02 -39.23
CA LEU A 461 13.70 -30.46 -38.97
C LEU A 461 14.69 -30.96 -37.91
N ALA A 462 14.19 -31.79 -36.99
CA ALA A 462 14.97 -32.49 -35.98
C ALA A 462 14.73 -34.01 -36.06
N ARG A 463 15.31 -34.78 -35.13
CA ARG A 463 15.10 -36.24 -35.03
C ARG A 463 13.75 -36.63 -34.40
N SER A 464 13.04 -35.68 -33.80
CA SER A 464 11.75 -35.91 -33.14
C SER A 464 10.75 -34.79 -33.47
N ALA A 465 9.45 -35.07 -33.29
CA ALA A 465 8.39 -34.07 -33.43
C ALA A 465 8.61 -32.87 -32.49
N ASP A 466 8.85 -33.11 -31.20
CA ASP A 466 9.06 -32.04 -30.22
C ASP A 466 10.30 -31.19 -30.54
N GLY A 467 11.40 -31.84 -30.94
CA GLY A 467 12.61 -31.14 -31.35
C GLY A 467 12.39 -30.28 -32.60
N THR A 468 11.55 -30.76 -33.52
CA THR A 468 11.16 -30.04 -34.73
C THR A 468 10.28 -28.83 -34.39
N ARG A 469 9.27 -28.99 -33.53
CA ARG A 469 8.45 -27.86 -33.05
C ARG A 469 9.28 -26.80 -32.35
N ALA A 470 10.24 -27.20 -31.51
CA ALA A 470 11.12 -26.28 -30.80
C ALA A 470 12.04 -25.51 -31.77
N ARG A 471 12.71 -26.21 -32.69
CA ARG A 471 13.58 -25.59 -33.71
C ARG A 471 12.79 -24.66 -34.63
N TYR A 472 11.63 -25.11 -35.10
CA TYR A 472 10.77 -24.31 -35.97
C TYR A 472 10.25 -23.06 -35.26
N SER A 473 9.78 -23.18 -34.02
CA SER A 473 9.33 -22.03 -33.22
C SER A 473 10.43 -20.99 -33.05
N ARG A 474 11.67 -21.43 -32.81
CA ARG A 474 12.84 -20.55 -32.70
C ARG A 474 13.20 -19.90 -34.03
N LEU A 475 13.18 -20.66 -35.12
CA LEU A 475 13.45 -20.15 -36.47
C LEU A 475 12.39 -19.11 -36.87
N TYR A 476 11.11 -19.42 -36.68
CA TYR A 476 9.99 -18.52 -36.93
C TYR A 476 10.16 -17.21 -36.17
N ARG A 477 10.43 -17.28 -34.85
CA ARG A 477 10.65 -16.10 -34.01
C ARG A 477 11.85 -15.28 -34.50
N THR A 478 12.93 -15.94 -34.89
CA THR A 478 14.15 -15.28 -35.40
C THR A 478 13.84 -14.48 -36.66
N LEU A 479 13.14 -15.09 -37.63
CA LEU A 479 12.74 -14.42 -38.87
C LEU A 479 11.73 -13.29 -38.59
N ALA A 480 10.66 -13.58 -37.85
CA ALA A 480 9.59 -12.63 -37.55
C ALA A 480 10.09 -11.41 -36.75
N SER A 481 11.05 -11.58 -35.84
CA SER A 481 11.65 -10.49 -35.06
C SER A 481 12.36 -9.44 -35.92
N LYS A 482 12.78 -9.82 -37.13
CA LYS A 482 13.41 -8.91 -38.10
C LYS A 482 12.41 -8.18 -38.98
N VAL A 483 11.13 -8.52 -38.93
CA VAL A 483 10.08 -7.90 -39.73
C VAL A 483 9.29 -6.91 -38.87
N PRO A 484 9.41 -5.58 -39.09
CA PRO A 484 8.78 -4.58 -38.21
C PRO A 484 7.26 -4.75 -38.04
N ALA A 485 6.56 -5.16 -39.10
CA ALA A 485 5.10 -5.39 -39.08
C ALA A 485 4.67 -6.55 -38.16
N LEU A 486 5.58 -7.46 -37.78
CA LEU A 486 5.26 -8.65 -36.98
C LEU A 486 5.66 -8.49 -35.49
N LYS A 487 6.14 -7.31 -35.07
CA LYS A 487 6.64 -7.08 -33.69
C LYS A 487 5.60 -7.40 -32.61
N GLU A 488 4.33 -7.03 -32.81
CA GLU A 488 3.25 -7.27 -31.85
C GLU A 488 2.97 -8.77 -31.70
N ILE A 489 2.93 -9.51 -32.82
CA ILE A 489 2.75 -10.97 -32.86
C ILE A 489 3.90 -11.68 -32.14
N VAL A 490 5.15 -11.25 -32.35
CA VAL A 490 6.32 -11.79 -31.66
C VAL A 490 6.23 -11.54 -30.15
N ALA A 491 5.81 -10.34 -29.72
CA ALA A 491 5.63 -10.00 -28.31
C ALA A 491 4.49 -10.78 -27.63
N GLU A 492 3.41 -11.12 -28.36
CA GLU A 492 2.37 -12.03 -27.89
C GLU A 492 2.91 -13.45 -27.68
N MET A 493 3.71 -13.96 -28.62
CA MET A 493 4.33 -15.28 -28.49
C MET A 493 5.32 -15.35 -27.31
N GLU A 494 5.97 -14.25 -26.95
CA GLU A 494 6.84 -14.15 -25.77
C GLU A 494 6.05 -14.10 -24.46
N ARG A 495 4.89 -13.41 -24.44
CA ARG A 495 3.99 -13.35 -23.28
C ARG A 495 3.20 -14.64 -23.04
N GLY A 496 2.86 -15.36 -24.11
CA GLY A 496 2.00 -16.54 -24.07
C GLY A 496 2.61 -17.80 -23.45
N GLY A 497 3.92 -17.84 -23.15
CA GLY A 497 4.53 -18.91 -22.35
C GLY A 497 4.37 -20.35 -22.85
N VAL A 498 3.86 -20.59 -24.07
CA VAL A 498 3.47 -21.94 -24.52
C VAL A 498 4.67 -22.83 -24.85
N PHE A 499 5.87 -22.28 -25.02
CA PHE A 499 7.09 -23.08 -25.17
C PHE A 499 8.25 -22.42 -24.42
N LYS A 500 8.19 -22.47 -23.08
CA LYS A 500 9.39 -22.31 -22.25
C LYS A 500 10.36 -23.43 -22.59
N ASP A 501 11.57 -23.05 -23.01
CA ASP A 501 12.73 -23.94 -23.11
C ASP A 501 12.84 -24.77 -21.82
N VAL A 502 12.63 -26.09 -21.93
CA VAL A 502 13.18 -27.02 -20.96
C VAL A 502 14.68 -26.98 -21.18
N ARG A 503 15.38 -26.33 -20.26
CA ARG A 503 16.84 -26.17 -20.29
C ARG A 503 17.53 -27.53 -20.48
N SER A 504 18.57 -27.50 -21.32
CA SER A 504 19.63 -28.50 -21.41
C SER A 504 20.32 -28.74 -20.08
#